data_AF-A0A7X2MT12-F1
#
_entry.id   AF-A0A7X2MT12-F1
#
_cell.length_a   1.000
_cell.length_b   1.000
_cell.length_c   1.000
_cell.angle_alpha   90.00
_cell.angle_beta   90.00
_cell.angle_gamma   90.00
#
_symmetry.space_group_name_H-M   'P 1'
#
loop_
_entity.id
_entity.type
_entity.pdbx_description
1 polymer ?
#
loop_
_entity_poly.entity_id
_entity_poly.type
_entity_poly.pdbx_seq_one_letter_code
_entity_poly.pdbx_strand_id
1 'polypeptide(L)' 'TTCKADVSAAMTSAGNLVIESRYTAKCQNSSRYRMPLLVCHASIGAAVCEAQYADDRVFPMTIKRESK' A
#
# COMPACT_ATOMS: atom_id res chain seq x y z
N THR A 1 12.17 -3.90 -11.94
CA THR A 1 12.62 -4.62 -10.73
C THR A 1 11.44 -4.82 -9.81
N THR A 2 11.13 -6.06 -9.42
CA THR A 2 9.95 -6.37 -8.59
C THR A 2 10.34 -6.57 -7.13
N CYS A 3 9.52 -6.05 -6.21
CA CYS A 3 9.67 -6.22 -4.77
C CYS A 3 8.41 -6.87 -4.18
N LYS A 4 8.57 -7.73 -3.17
CA LYS A 4 7.45 -8.42 -2.50
C LYS A 4 7.59 -8.35 -0.98
N ALA A 5 6.45 -8.19 -0.31
CA ALA A 5 6.30 -8.26 1.15
C ALA A 5 4.94 -8.84 1.50
N ASP A 6 4.85 -9.48 2.66
CA ASP A 6 3.57 -9.77 3.27
C ASP A 6 2.96 -8.48 3.85
N VAL A 7 1.65 -8.36 3.70
CA VAL A 7 0.88 -7.21 4.17
C VAL A 7 -0.35 -7.67 4.94
N SER A 8 -0.78 -6.85 5.89
CA SER A 8 -2.10 -6.94 6.52
C SER A 8 -3.02 -5.89 5.90
N ALA A 9 -4.26 -6.28 5.64
CA ALA A 9 -5.29 -5.39 5.14
C ALA A 9 -6.52 -5.46 6.05
N ALA A 10 -7.06 -4.31 6.44
CA ALA A 10 -8.23 -4.21 7.30
C ALA A 10 -9.09 -2.99 6.95
N MET A 11 -10.39 -3.11 7.16
CA MET A 11 -11.32 -1.99 7.07
C MET A 11 -11.42 -1.29 8.42
N THR A 12 -11.32 0.04 8.40
CA THR A 12 -11.58 0.89 9.58
C THR A 12 -13.09 1.06 9.80
N SER A 13 -13.47 1.47 11.00
CA SER A 13 -14.87 1.83 11.31
C SER A 13 -15.41 2.98 10.46
N ALA A 14 -14.53 3.85 9.96
CA ALA A 14 -14.85 4.93 9.04
C ALA A 14 -15.04 4.46 7.57
N GLY A 15 -14.86 3.17 7.28
CA GLY A 15 -15.03 2.62 5.93
C GLY A 15 -13.81 2.78 5.02
N ASN A 16 -12.65 3.16 5.55
CA ASN A 16 -11.40 3.20 4.79
C ASN A 16 -10.68 1.85 4.86
N LEU A 17 -10.12 1.39 3.73
CA LEU A 17 -9.24 0.22 3.68
C LEU A 17 -7.82 0.66 4.03
N VAL A 18 -7.23 0.03 5.03
CA VAL A 18 -5.85 0.25 5.44
C VAL A 18 -5.02 -0.98 5.10
N ILE A 19 -3.92 -0.78 4.38
CA ILE A 19 -2.95 -1.84 4.05
C ILE A 19 -1.61 -1.46 4.65
N GLU A 20 -1.12 -2.31 5.54
CA GLU A 20 0.14 -2.10 6.25
C GLU A 20 1.09 -3.25 5.97
N SER A 21 2.36 -2.93 5.71
CA SER A 21 3.41 -3.94 5.63
C SER A 21 4.18 -3.99 6.93
N ARG A 22 4.23 -5.16 7.55
CA ARG A 22 4.98 -5.39 8.80
C ARG A 22 6.50 -5.33 8.59
N TYR A 23 6.98 -5.53 7.35
CA TYR A 23 8.41 -5.66 7.04
C TYR A 23 8.77 -4.95 5.73
N THR A 24 10.05 -4.59 5.56
CA THR A 24 10.56 -4.12 4.25
C THR A 24 10.43 -5.21 3.19
N ALA A 25 9.92 -4.85 2.01
CA ALA A 25 9.88 -5.73 0.86
C ALA A 25 11.27 -6.13 0.39
N LYS A 26 11.40 -7.39 -0.02
CA LYS A 26 12.61 -7.92 -0.66
C LYS A 26 12.48 -7.79 -2.17
N CYS A 27 13.49 -7.21 -2.80
CA CYS A 27 13.53 -6.98 -4.24
C CYS A 27 14.45 -7.99 -4.95
N GLN A 28 14.22 -8.24 -6.24
CA GLN A 28 15.02 -9.18 -7.05
C GLN A 28 16.52 -8.83 -7.11
N ASN A 29 16.86 -7.54 -7.01
CA ASN A 29 18.24 -7.04 -6.97
C ASN A 29 18.86 -7.11 -5.56
N SER A 30 18.29 -7.91 -4.64
CA SER A 30 18.69 -8.01 -3.23
C SER A 30 18.54 -6.72 -2.39
N SER A 31 18.01 -5.63 -2.97
CA SER A 31 17.71 -4.43 -2.21
C SER A 31 16.47 -4.62 -1.34
N ARG A 32 16.32 -3.75 -0.34
CA ARG A 32 15.13 -3.67 0.52
C ARG A 32 14.35 -2.41 0.18
N TYR A 33 13.05 -2.55 0.07
CA TYR A 33 12.13 -1.45 -0.17
C TYR A 33 11.20 -1.27 1.04
N ARG A 34 11.14 -0.06 1.59
CA ARG A 34 10.20 0.25 2.66
C ARG A 34 8.83 0.46 2.04
N MET A 35 7.92 -0.48 2.28
CA MET A 35 6.53 -0.35 1.86
C MET A 35 5.86 0.76 2.69
N PRO A 36 5.11 1.67 2.05
CA PRO A 36 4.33 2.68 2.76
C PRO A 36 3.10 2.07 3.44
N LEU A 37 2.52 2.82 4.37
CA LEU A 37 1.15 2.60 4.81
C LEU A 37 0.21 3.05 3.69
N LEU A 38 -0.75 2.21 3.29
CA LEU A 38 -1.75 2.57 2.30
C LEU A 38 -3.08 2.84 2.99
N VAL A 39 -3.67 3.99 2.68
CA VAL A 39 -5.04 4.32 3.09
C VAL A 39 -5.85 4.54 1.84
N CYS A 40 -6.88 3.71 1.62
CA CYS A 40 -7.77 3.82 0.49
C CYS A 40 -9.15 4.29 0.95
N HIS A 41 -9.60 5.38 0.33
CA HIS A 41 -10.90 6.01 0.58
C HIS A 41 -11.90 5.59 -0.50
N ALA A 42 -13.14 5.35 -0.07
CA ALA A 42 -14.25 5.13 -0.98
C ALA A 42 -14.45 6.38 -1.86
N SER A 43 -14.73 6.16 -3.14
CA SER A 43 -14.96 7.22 -4.12
C SER A 43 -16.07 6.80 -5.09
N ILE A 44 -16.53 7.73 -5.92
CA ILE A 44 -17.41 7.40 -7.05
C ILE A 44 -16.53 6.78 -8.15
N GLY A 45 -16.33 5.46 -8.08
CA GLY A 45 -15.49 4.71 -9.02
C GLY A 45 -14.37 3.93 -8.33
N ALA A 46 -13.15 4.02 -8.87
CA ALA A 46 -11.98 3.38 -8.28
C ALA A 46 -11.57 4.09 -6.98
N ALA A 47 -11.34 3.32 -5.91
CA ALA A 47 -10.92 3.87 -4.63
C ALA A 47 -9.66 4.74 -4.78
N VAL A 48 -9.63 5.86 -4.06
CA VAL A 48 -8.48 6.77 -4.04
C VAL A 48 -7.56 6.32 -2.93
N CYS A 49 -6.34 5.90 -3.27
CA CYS A 49 -5.37 5.40 -2.30
C CYS A 49 -4.19 6.37 -2.14
N GLU A 50 -3.81 6.57 -0.89
CA GLU A 50 -2.67 7.38 -0.47
C GLU A 50 -1.59 6.49 0.13
N ALA A 51 -0.35 6.67 -0.30
CA ALA A 51 0.81 6.06 0.34
C ALA A 51 1.46 7.04 1.32
N GLN A 52 1.51 6.67 2.59
CA GLN A 52 2.23 7.40 3.62
C GLN A 52 3.58 6.72 3.88
N TYR A 53 4.66 7.44 3.57
CA TYR A 53 6.02 7.07 3.98
C TYR A 53 6.34 7.76 5.31
N ALA A 54 7.35 7.25 6.02
CA ALA A 54 7.70 7.72 7.36
C ALA A 54 8.16 9.18 7.48
N ASP A 55 8.43 9.84 6.36
CA ASP A 55 8.83 11.26 6.32
C ASP A 55 7.61 12.17 6.06
N ASP A 56 6.41 11.73 6.44
CA ASP A 56 5.10 12.37 6.16
C ASP A 56 4.84 12.68 4.68
N ARG A 57 5.58 12.04 3.78
CA ARG A 57 5.40 12.19 2.34
C ARG A 57 4.24 11.32 1.89
N VAL A 58 3.17 11.98 1.45
CA VAL A 58 1.99 11.35 0.89
C VAL A 58 2.07 11.36 -0.63
N PHE A 59 1.96 10.19 -1.26
CA PHE A 59 1.92 10.06 -2.72
C PHE A 59 0.58 9.47 -3.16
N PRO A 60 -0.07 10.05 -4.21
CA PRO A 60 -1.26 9.44 -4.79
C PRO A 60 -0.88 8.13 -5.49
N MET A 61 -1.68 7.08 -5.33
CA MET A 61 -1.41 5.79 -5.93
C MET A 61 -2.67 5.08 -6.43
N THR A 62 -2.47 4.23 -7.44
CA THR A 62 -3.52 3.38 -8.01
C THR A 62 -3.20 1.93 -7.72
N ILE A 63 -4.16 1.20 -7.15
CA ILE A 63 -4.02 -0.24 -6.91
C ILE A 63 -4.73 -0.99 -8.02
N LYS A 64 -4.01 -1.91 -8.67
CA LYS A 64 -4.59 -2.89 -9.59
C LYS A 64 -4.56 -4.26 -8.91
N ARG A 65 -5.70 -4.95 -8.88
CA ARG A 65 -5.75 -6.34 -8.43
C ARG A 65 -4.84 -7.16 -9.35
N GLU A 66 -3.92 -7.93 -8.77
CA GLU A 66 -3.16 -8.90 -9.54
C GLU A 66 -4.14 -9.88 -10.19
N SER A 67 -3.98 -10.10 -11.49
CA SER A 67 -4.71 -11.14 -12.21
C SER A 67 -4.32 -12.50 -11.63
N LYS A 68 -5.28 -13.41 -11.48
CA LYS A 68 -4.96 -14.82 -11.19
C LYS A 68 -4.29 -15.46 -12.41
#